data_AF-A0A2G2Y637-F1
#
_entry.id   AF-A0A2G2Y637-F1
#
_cell.length_a   1.000
_cell.length_b   1.000
_cell.length_c   1.000
_cell.angle_alpha   90.00
_cell.angle_beta   90.00
_cell.angle_gamma   90.00
#
_symmetry.space_group_name_H-M   'P 1'
#
loop_
_entity.id
_entity.type
_entity.pdbx_description
1 polymer ?
#
loop_
_entity_poly.entity_id
_entity_poly.type
_entity_poly.pdbx_seq_one_letter_code
_entity_poly.pdbx_strand_id
1 'polypeptide(L)'
;MHHMACGVPHCVLRDLAKKYGPLMHLQLGEVSAVVVTSSETAKQVLKTHDLAFASMPRLLAFDIMIGRTSPLAPMSSSSRGDPVNFTKRIIWFTSSMPCRSAFGQVLKEQDMFIKLMIEVLRLEGGSDVADIFPSNKFLHIFSGAKKKLLDAHRKDMFIAGTETSLTTIIWAMVEMLKNPRIFTKAQAEVRDAFRDKVTFNINDVEELKYLKLVIKEALRLHPPAPLLAPRECREETCINGYTTPVNTKVMVNVWALGSDPKHWNDAKSFIPERFEQCSVDFLGNNFEHLPFGDGRRICPGISFDLANVYLPLAKLLYHFDWKLPTGIEPRDLDLTELDGIVVGRKSDFYLIATPYEP
;
A
#
# COMPACT_ATOMS: atom_id res chain seq x y z
N MET A 1 -20.71 1.29 15.63
CA MET A 1 -20.56 2.27 14.53
C MET A 1 -20.02 3.63 15.00
N HIS A 2 -20.51 4.23 16.09
CA HIS A 2 -20.06 5.56 16.55
C HIS A 2 -18.54 5.73 16.83
N HIS A 3 -17.83 4.66 17.21
CA HIS A 3 -16.38 4.73 17.48
C HIS A 3 -15.48 4.72 16.22
N MET A 4 -16.01 4.37 15.04
CA MET A 4 -15.26 4.38 13.77
C MET A 4 -15.48 5.65 12.94
N ALA A 5 -16.31 6.59 13.41
CA ALA A 5 -16.65 7.82 12.68
C ALA A 5 -15.61 8.94 12.84
N CYS A 6 -14.57 8.76 13.65
CA CYS A 6 -13.54 9.77 13.90
C CYS A 6 -12.13 9.11 13.89
N GLY A 7 -11.51 9.03 12.72
CA GLY A 7 -10.14 8.55 12.52
C GLY A 7 -10.02 7.43 11.49
N VAL A 8 -8.83 7.25 10.92
CA VAL A 8 -8.56 6.21 9.93
C VAL A 8 -8.77 4.80 10.54
N PRO A 9 -9.45 3.86 9.86
CA PRO A 9 -9.92 2.60 10.47
C PRO A 9 -8.82 1.78 11.17
N HIS A 10 -7.65 1.64 10.55
CA HIS A 10 -6.56 0.83 11.11
C HIS A 10 -6.00 1.42 12.42
N CYS A 11 -6.01 2.75 12.59
CA CYS A 11 -5.62 3.40 13.85
C CYS A 11 -6.66 3.14 14.94
N VAL A 12 -7.95 3.34 14.63
CA VAL A 12 -9.06 3.08 15.55
C VAL A 12 -9.05 1.64 16.03
N LEU A 13 -8.88 0.69 15.11
CA LEU A 13 -8.79 -0.73 15.41
C LEU A 13 -7.59 -1.07 16.31
N ARG A 14 -6.44 -0.43 16.10
CA ARG A 14 -5.27 -0.58 16.98
C ARG A 14 -5.57 -0.07 18.39
N ASP A 15 -6.26 1.06 18.53
CA ASP A 15 -6.58 1.62 19.84
C ASP A 15 -7.66 0.81 20.57
N LEU A 16 -8.62 0.22 19.85
CA LEU A 16 -9.54 -0.76 20.41
C LEU A 16 -8.80 -2.02 20.89
N ALA A 17 -7.80 -2.50 20.13
CA ALA A 17 -7.03 -3.69 20.51
C ALA A 17 -6.28 -3.52 21.84
N LYS A 18 -5.85 -2.30 22.19
CA LYS A 18 -5.27 -2.01 23.51
C LYS A 18 -6.25 -2.24 24.66
N LYS A 19 -7.55 -2.12 24.42
CA LYS A 19 -8.60 -2.29 25.43
C LYS A 19 -9.17 -3.71 25.46
N TYR A 20 -9.38 -4.30 24.29
CA TYR A 20 -10.09 -5.58 24.16
C TYR A 20 -9.17 -6.77 23.88
N GLY A 21 -7.88 -6.53 23.61
CA GLY A 21 -6.89 -7.55 23.29
C GLY A 21 -6.61 -7.66 21.78
N PRO A 22 -5.60 -8.48 21.41
CA PRO A 22 -5.07 -8.53 20.05
C PRO A 22 -5.92 -9.34 19.04
N LEU A 23 -6.97 -10.00 19.53
CA LEU A 23 -7.96 -10.71 18.73
C LEU A 23 -9.34 -10.19 19.16
N MET A 24 -10.03 -9.49 18.26
CA MET A 24 -11.29 -8.83 18.58
C MET A 24 -12.38 -9.24 17.59
N HIS A 25 -13.57 -9.52 18.09
CA HIS A 25 -14.77 -9.63 17.25
C HIS A 25 -15.43 -8.27 17.09
N LEU A 26 -15.86 -7.96 15.87
CA LEU A 26 -16.61 -6.77 15.50
C LEU A 26 -17.84 -7.18 14.69
N GLN A 27 -19.00 -6.74 15.15
CA GLN A 27 -20.23 -6.83 14.39
C GLN A 27 -20.39 -5.56 13.53
N LEU A 28 -20.18 -5.70 12.22
CA LEU A 28 -20.36 -4.64 11.23
C LEU A 28 -21.71 -4.86 10.52
N GLY A 29 -22.78 -4.32 11.11
CA GLY A 29 -24.13 -4.57 10.61
C GLY A 29 -24.47 -6.06 10.66
N GLU A 30 -24.69 -6.69 9.50
CA GLU A 30 -24.93 -8.14 9.37
C GLU A 30 -23.65 -8.95 9.23
N VAL A 31 -22.50 -8.29 9.10
CA VAL A 31 -21.20 -8.94 8.88
C VAL A 31 -20.48 -9.17 10.20
N SER A 32 -20.15 -10.44 10.45
CA SER A 32 -19.21 -10.84 11.49
C SER A 32 -17.78 -10.66 11.00
N ALA A 33 -16.98 -9.86 11.71
CA ALA A 33 -15.57 -9.66 11.42
C ALA A 33 -14.70 -9.89 12.64
N VAL A 34 -13.49 -10.39 12.42
CA VAL A 34 -12.44 -10.55 13.42
C VAL A 34 -11.25 -9.72 13.01
N VAL A 35 -10.71 -8.95 13.96
CA VAL A 35 -9.53 -8.11 13.77
C VAL A 35 -8.37 -8.71 14.53
N VAL A 36 -7.24 -8.87 13.84
CA VAL A 36 -6.00 -9.44 14.34
C VAL A 36 -4.94 -8.35 14.40
N THR A 37 -4.33 -8.15 15.57
CA THR A 37 -3.30 -7.11 15.81
C THR A 37 -2.06 -7.62 16.55
N SER A 38 -1.83 -8.93 16.64
CA SER A 38 -0.57 -9.51 17.16
C SER A 38 0.05 -10.48 16.16
N SER A 39 1.39 -10.54 16.13
CA SER A 39 2.16 -11.41 15.24
C SER A 39 1.83 -12.89 15.44
N GLU A 40 1.62 -13.33 16.69
CA GLU A 40 1.28 -14.72 17.01
C GLU A 40 -0.07 -15.15 16.42
N THR A 41 -1.09 -14.30 16.56
CA THR A 41 -2.41 -14.53 15.98
C THR A 41 -2.39 -14.39 14.46
N ALA A 42 -1.64 -13.44 13.90
CA ALA A 42 -1.47 -13.31 12.46
C ALA A 42 -0.86 -14.60 11.86
N LYS A 43 0.10 -15.22 12.57
CA LYS A 43 0.65 -16.52 12.20
C LYS A 43 -0.38 -17.64 12.21
N GLN A 44 -1.23 -17.70 13.24
CA GLN A 44 -2.31 -18.69 13.28
C GLN A 44 -3.24 -18.55 12.08
N VAL A 45 -3.67 -17.33 11.76
CA VAL A 45 -4.61 -17.08 10.65
C VAL A 45 -3.97 -17.30 9.28
N LEU A 46 -2.78 -16.74 9.05
CA LEU A 46 -2.20 -16.67 7.72
C LEU A 46 -1.32 -17.88 7.37
N LYS A 47 -0.88 -18.65 8.38
CA LYS A 47 0.06 -19.76 8.19
C LYS A 47 -0.45 -21.09 8.74
N THR A 48 -0.81 -21.13 10.02
CA THR A 48 -1.20 -22.38 10.69
C THR A 48 -2.55 -22.90 10.19
N HIS A 49 -3.51 -22.01 10.03
CA HIS A 49 -4.87 -22.29 9.54
C HIS A 49 -5.11 -21.64 8.18
N ASP A 50 -4.06 -21.53 7.35
CA ASP A 50 -4.09 -20.80 6.08
C ASP A 50 -5.21 -21.26 5.14
N LEU A 51 -5.49 -22.57 5.11
CA LEU A 51 -6.55 -23.19 4.32
C LEU A 51 -7.95 -22.72 4.74
N ALA A 52 -8.19 -22.62 6.05
CA ALA A 52 -9.44 -22.14 6.60
C ALA A 52 -9.68 -20.66 6.25
N PHE A 53 -8.62 -19.86 6.13
CA PHE A 53 -8.67 -18.42 5.84
C PHE A 53 -8.17 -18.04 4.43
N ALA A 54 -8.21 -18.97 3.47
CA ALA A 54 -7.72 -18.74 2.11
C ALA A 54 -8.73 -18.02 1.21
N SER A 55 -10.01 -17.99 1.57
CA SER A 55 -11.03 -17.26 0.82
C SER A 55 -10.88 -15.76 0.99
N MET A 56 -11.33 -15.01 -0.01
CA MET A 56 -11.66 -13.60 0.16
C MET A 56 -13.18 -13.45 0.17
N PRO A 57 -13.74 -12.57 1.02
CA PRO A 57 -15.16 -12.30 1.02
C PRO A 57 -15.58 -11.67 -0.31
N ARG A 58 -16.81 -11.96 -0.75
CA ARG A 58 -17.41 -11.22 -1.86
C ARG A 58 -17.78 -9.83 -1.36
N LEU A 59 -16.90 -8.86 -1.60
CA LEU A 59 -17.23 -7.44 -1.44
C LEU A 59 -17.65 -6.89 -2.80
N LEU A 60 -18.66 -6.05 -2.78
CA LEU A 60 -19.17 -5.36 -3.95
C LEU A 60 -18.07 -4.50 -4.60
N ALA A 61 -17.23 -3.85 -3.79
CA ALA A 61 -15.99 -3.19 -4.21
C ALA A 61 -15.09 -4.10 -5.07
N PHE A 62 -14.83 -5.34 -4.62
CA PHE A 62 -14.02 -6.29 -5.39
C PHE A 62 -14.72 -6.73 -6.70
N ASP A 63 -16.04 -6.84 -6.70
CA ASP A 63 -16.81 -7.20 -7.91
C ASP A 63 -16.90 -6.04 -8.94
N ILE A 64 -16.85 -4.78 -8.49
CA ILE A 64 -16.86 -3.57 -9.34
C ILE A 64 -15.47 -3.27 -9.91
N MET A 65 -14.40 -3.46 -9.13
CA MET A 65 -12.99 -3.40 -9.59
C MET A 65 -12.76 -4.26 -10.86
N ILE A 66 -13.48 -5.38 -10.95
CA ILE A 66 -13.44 -6.37 -12.03
C ILE A 66 -14.23 -5.91 -13.29
N GLY A 67 -14.98 -4.79 -13.26
CA GLY A 67 -15.86 -4.40 -14.37
C GLY A 67 -16.28 -2.92 -14.51
N ARG A 68 -15.59 -2.17 -15.39
CA ARG A 68 -16.05 -1.18 -16.43
C ARG A 68 -15.11 0.05 -16.56
N THR A 69 -15.22 0.77 -17.68
CA THR A 69 -14.36 1.89 -18.15
C THR A 69 -15.20 2.98 -18.83
N SER A 70 -14.82 4.27 -18.73
CA SER A 70 -15.19 5.37 -19.66
C SER A 70 -14.20 6.57 -19.54
N PRO A 71 -13.88 7.36 -20.60
CA PRO A 71 -12.72 8.29 -20.65
C PRO A 71 -13.09 9.79 -20.45
N LEU A 72 -12.11 10.71 -20.24
CA LEU A 72 -12.01 12.08 -20.85
C LEU A 72 -10.97 13.10 -20.26
N ALA A 73 -10.31 13.81 -21.20
CA ALA A 73 -9.50 15.06 -21.23
C ALA A 73 -8.05 15.20 -20.65
N PRO A 74 -7.10 15.87 -21.37
CA PRO A 74 -5.67 16.01 -20.99
C PRO A 74 -5.27 17.41 -20.45
N MET A 75 -4.11 17.51 -19.77
CA MET A 75 -3.46 18.81 -19.48
C MET A 75 -1.92 18.76 -19.41
N SER A 76 -1.33 19.94 -19.63
CA SER A 76 0.00 20.28 -20.14
C SER A 76 1.14 20.42 -19.11
N SER A 77 2.38 20.48 -19.62
CA SER A 77 3.66 20.59 -18.90
C SER A 77 3.96 21.96 -18.28
N SER A 78 4.70 21.98 -17.16
CA SER A 78 5.20 23.19 -16.48
C SER A 78 6.72 23.37 -16.61
N SER A 79 7.15 24.62 -16.49
CA SER A 79 8.51 25.16 -16.58
C SER A 79 9.41 24.89 -15.37
N ARG A 80 10.74 25.07 -15.55
CA ARG A 80 11.80 24.90 -14.53
C ARG A 80 11.64 25.88 -13.37
N GLY A 81 11.77 25.38 -12.13
CA GLY A 81 11.87 26.18 -10.90
C GLY A 81 10.61 26.19 -10.03
N ASP A 82 9.46 25.87 -10.62
CA ASP A 82 8.19 25.80 -9.91
C ASP A 82 8.03 24.49 -9.13
N PRO A 83 7.29 24.48 -8.01
CA PRO A 83 6.91 23.24 -7.33
C PRO A 83 6.26 22.26 -8.31
N VAL A 84 6.89 21.10 -8.50
CA VAL A 84 6.32 20.03 -9.30
C VAL A 84 5.37 19.21 -8.45
N ASN A 85 4.20 18.85 -9.01
CA ASN A 85 3.32 17.87 -8.40
C ASN A 85 4.00 16.49 -8.50
N PHE A 86 4.70 16.12 -7.43
CA PHE A 86 5.46 14.89 -7.33
C PHE A 86 4.53 13.68 -7.44
N THR A 87 3.39 13.71 -6.73
CA THR A 87 2.37 12.65 -6.79
C THR A 87 1.98 12.31 -8.23
N LYS A 88 1.60 13.30 -9.05
CA LYS A 88 1.20 13.07 -10.45
C LYS A 88 2.33 12.51 -11.31
N ARG A 89 3.57 12.96 -11.10
CA ARG A 89 4.73 12.46 -11.86
C ARG A 89 5.04 11.01 -11.51
N ILE A 90 4.93 10.63 -10.23
CA ILE A 90 5.14 9.25 -9.80
C ILE A 90 4.01 8.36 -10.32
N ILE A 91 2.75 8.81 -10.26
CA ILE A 91 1.60 8.10 -10.84
C ILE A 91 1.89 7.71 -12.29
N TRP A 92 2.36 8.64 -13.12
CA TRP A 92 2.68 8.36 -14.51
C TRP A 92 3.78 7.29 -14.65
N PHE A 93 4.85 7.41 -13.86
CA PHE A 93 5.97 6.48 -13.92
C PHE A 93 5.57 5.07 -13.46
N THR A 94 4.96 4.95 -12.27
CA THR A 94 4.61 3.66 -11.64
C THR A 94 3.49 2.94 -12.36
N SER A 95 2.63 3.65 -13.09
CA SER A 95 1.60 3.02 -13.92
C SER A 95 2.14 2.53 -15.27
N SER A 96 3.27 3.05 -15.74
CA SER A 96 3.81 2.70 -17.07
C SER A 96 4.28 1.25 -17.16
N MET A 97 4.91 0.73 -16.10
CA MET A 97 5.35 -0.68 -16.03
C MET A 97 4.15 -1.64 -15.97
N PRO A 98 3.20 -1.51 -15.02
CA PRO A 98 1.99 -2.32 -15.00
C PRO A 98 1.19 -2.21 -16.30
N CYS A 99 1.13 -1.03 -16.93
CA CYS A 99 0.44 -0.85 -18.21
C CYS A 99 1.08 -1.69 -19.32
N ARG A 100 2.41 -1.61 -19.48
CA ARG A 100 3.14 -2.41 -20.47
C ARG A 100 3.03 -3.90 -20.18
N SER A 101 3.10 -4.31 -18.93
CA SER A 101 2.96 -5.72 -18.53
C SER A 101 1.56 -6.25 -18.74
N ALA A 102 0.53 -5.47 -18.40
CA ALA A 102 -0.88 -5.88 -18.51
C ALA A 102 -1.40 -5.83 -19.95
N PHE A 103 -0.99 -4.82 -20.72
CA PHE A 103 -1.59 -4.49 -22.02
C PHE A 103 -0.61 -4.53 -23.20
N GLY A 104 0.67 -4.84 -22.97
CA GLY A 104 1.72 -4.91 -24.01
C GLY A 104 2.21 -3.54 -24.51
N GLN A 105 1.55 -2.45 -24.13
CA GLN A 105 1.89 -1.09 -24.53
C GLN A 105 1.46 -0.09 -23.45
N VAL A 106 1.98 1.13 -23.56
CA VAL A 106 1.48 2.25 -22.76
C VAL A 106 0.21 2.79 -23.42
N LEU A 107 -0.87 2.94 -22.65
CA LEU A 107 -2.14 3.48 -23.15
C LEU A 107 -1.99 4.96 -23.49
N LYS A 108 -2.49 5.39 -24.67
CA LYS A 108 -2.38 6.78 -25.15
C LYS A 108 -3.06 7.82 -24.25
N GLU A 109 -4.03 7.40 -23.43
CA GLU A 109 -4.78 8.24 -22.46
C GLU A 109 -4.49 7.83 -21.01
N GLN A 110 -3.24 7.44 -20.72
CA GLN A 110 -2.85 6.84 -19.45
C GLN A 110 -3.28 7.68 -18.23
N ASP A 111 -3.08 8.99 -18.25
CA ASP A 111 -3.35 9.86 -17.09
C ASP A 111 -4.82 9.85 -16.66
N MET A 112 -5.76 9.91 -17.62
CA MET A 112 -7.19 9.80 -17.31
C MET A 112 -7.55 8.41 -16.84
N PHE A 113 -7.02 7.38 -17.52
CA PHE A 113 -7.31 6.00 -17.19
C PHE A 113 -6.83 5.70 -15.77
N ILE A 114 -5.61 6.08 -15.41
CA ILE A 114 -5.09 5.91 -14.05
C ILE A 114 -5.92 6.69 -13.04
N LYS A 115 -6.21 7.98 -13.33
CA LYS A 115 -6.99 8.82 -12.41
C LYS A 115 -8.36 8.24 -12.13
N LEU A 116 -9.07 7.80 -13.17
CA LEU A 116 -10.37 7.15 -13.05
C LEU A 116 -10.27 5.85 -12.25
N MET A 117 -9.25 5.02 -12.53
CA MET A 117 -9.09 3.73 -11.86
C MET A 117 -8.69 3.88 -10.38
N ILE A 118 -7.85 4.86 -10.04
CA ILE A 118 -7.52 5.21 -8.65
C ILE A 118 -8.74 5.79 -7.93
N GLU A 119 -9.52 6.65 -8.59
CA GLU A 119 -10.76 7.19 -8.02
C GLU A 119 -11.77 6.07 -7.73
N VAL A 120 -11.88 5.05 -8.61
CA VAL A 120 -12.70 3.85 -8.35
C VAL A 120 -12.21 3.11 -7.10
N LEU A 121 -10.90 2.85 -6.95
CA LEU A 121 -10.38 2.18 -5.75
C LEU A 121 -10.65 2.99 -4.46
N ARG A 122 -10.57 4.32 -4.55
CA ARG A 122 -10.79 5.23 -3.42
C ARG A 122 -12.26 5.34 -3.03
N LEU A 123 -13.17 5.37 -4.01
CA LEU A 123 -14.62 5.43 -3.79
C LEU A 123 -15.15 4.14 -3.14
N GLU A 124 -14.44 3.03 -3.32
CA GLU A 124 -14.81 1.70 -2.82
C GLU A 124 -14.11 1.32 -1.50
N GLY A 125 -13.26 2.21 -0.98
CA GLY A 125 -12.49 2.03 0.24
C GLY A 125 -13.23 2.35 1.55
N GLY A 126 -14.41 2.98 1.45
CA GLY A 126 -15.39 2.99 2.53
C GLY A 126 -16.16 1.68 2.49
N SER A 127 -16.36 1.01 3.62
CA SER A 127 -17.26 -0.15 3.67
C SER A 127 -18.62 0.28 3.10
N ASP A 128 -18.93 -0.12 1.87
CA ASP A 128 -20.21 0.18 1.25
C ASP A 128 -21.29 -0.33 2.21
N VAL A 129 -22.36 0.44 2.40
CA VAL A 129 -23.49 0.01 3.23
C VAL A 129 -24.02 -1.33 2.72
N ALA A 130 -23.93 -1.57 1.40
CA ALA A 130 -24.24 -2.87 0.80
C ALA A 130 -23.32 -4.02 1.27
N ASP A 131 -22.04 -3.74 1.54
CA ASP A 131 -21.08 -4.73 2.05
C ASP A 131 -21.27 -5.04 3.55
N ILE A 132 -21.95 -4.17 4.28
CA ILE A 132 -22.31 -4.29 5.69
C ILE A 132 -23.69 -4.94 5.87
N PHE A 133 -24.60 -4.77 4.91
CA PHE A 133 -25.98 -5.31 4.89
C PHE A 133 -26.26 -6.13 3.62
N PRO A 134 -25.57 -7.25 3.40
CA PRO A 134 -25.72 -8.07 2.19
C PRO A 134 -27.14 -8.65 2.00
N SER A 135 -27.97 -8.72 3.05
CA SER A 135 -29.36 -9.17 2.93
C SER A 135 -30.25 -8.18 2.18
N ASN A 136 -29.87 -6.90 2.15
CA ASN A 136 -30.68 -5.83 1.56
C ASN A 136 -30.41 -5.70 0.05
N LYS A 137 -31.15 -6.50 -0.73
CA LYS A 137 -31.08 -6.51 -2.20
C LYS A 137 -31.27 -5.14 -2.85
N PHE A 138 -31.94 -4.19 -2.19
CA PHE A 138 -32.15 -2.84 -2.72
C PHE A 138 -30.84 -2.03 -2.79
N LEU A 139 -29.93 -2.23 -1.82
CA LEU A 139 -28.61 -1.59 -1.82
C LEU A 139 -27.73 -2.10 -2.98
N HIS A 140 -27.85 -3.39 -3.31
CA HIS A 140 -27.14 -4.01 -4.44
C HIS A 140 -27.73 -3.65 -5.84
N ILE A 141 -28.91 -3.03 -5.91
CA ILE A 141 -29.53 -2.60 -7.18
C ILE A 141 -28.86 -1.33 -7.72
N PHE A 142 -28.35 -0.46 -6.84
CA PHE A 142 -27.59 0.72 -7.24
C PHE A 142 -26.15 0.41 -7.72
N SER A 143 -25.66 -0.81 -7.49
CA SER A 143 -24.27 -1.22 -7.73
C SER A 143 -24.07 -2.15 -8.94
N GLY A 144 -25.00 -2.13 -9.91
CA GLY A 144 -25.04 -3.12 -10.97
C GLY A 144 -23.93 -3.03 -12.03
N ALA A 145 -23.14 -4.10 -12.21
CA ALA A 145 -23.19 -4.98 -13.40
C ALA A 145 -22.08 -6.05 -13.41
N LYS A 146 -22.44 -7.28 -13.79
CA LYS A 146 -21.54 -8.44 -13.88
C LYS A 146 -21.12 -8.74 -15.34
N LYS A 147 -19.87 -9.23 -15.47
CA LYS A 147 -19.32 -10.22 -16.43
C LYS A 147 -18.52 -9.73 -17.67
N LYS A 148 -17.20 -9.97 -17.65
CA LYS A 148 -16.40 -10.75 -18.64
C LYS A 148 -15.01 -11.05 -18.05
N LEU A 149 -14.63 -12.33 -17.97
CA LEU A 149 -13.50 -12.80 -17.14
C LEU A 149 -12.12 -12.83 -17.85
N LEU A 150 -11.93 -12.13 -18.98
CA LEU A 150 -10.61 -12.07 -19.65
C LEU A 150 -9.97 -10.67 -19.66
N ASP A 151 -10.72 -9.61 -19.35
CA ASP A 151 -10.21 -8.23 -19.24
C ASP A 151 -10.02 -7.77 -17.79
N ALA A 152 -10.56 -8.52 -16.81
CA ALA A 152 -10.49 -8.17 -15.39
C ALA A 152 -9.10 -8.40 -14.78
N HIS A 153 -8.50 -9.59 -14.96
CA HIS A 153 -7.20 -9.90 -14.34
C HIS A 153 -6.07 -8.94 -14.74
N ARG A 154 -6.09 -8.43 -15.98
CA ARG A 154 -5.12 -7.42 -16.46
C ARG A 154 -5.32 -6.09 -15.75
N LYS A 155 -6.57 -5.69 -15.53
CA LYS A 155 -6.93 -4.49 -14.77
C LYS A 155 -6.58 -4.66 -13.29
N ASP A 156 -6.86 -5.82 -12.69
CA ASP A 156 -6.53 -6.11 -11.30
C ASP A 156 -5.02 -5.98 -11.06
N MET A 157 -4.19 -6.57 -11.93
CA MET A 157 -2.73 -6.43 -11.87
C MET A 157 -2.29 -4.97 -12.03
N PHE A 158 -2.89 -4.25 -12.98
CA PHE A 158 -2.57 -2.84 -13.22
C PHE A 158 -2.89 -1.95 -12.02
N ILE A 159 -4.10 -2.05 -11.47
CA ILE A 159 -4.57 -1.24 -10.33
C ILE A 159 -3.73 -1.57 -9.10
N ALA A 160 -3.67 -2.87 -8.75
CA ALA A 160 -2.97 -3.33 -7.56
C ALA A 160 -1.50 -2.93 -7.57
N GLY A 161 -0.81 -3.07 -8.71
CA GLY A 161 0.61 -2.72 -8.83
C GLY A 161 0.91 -1.24 -9.03
N THR A 162 -0.08 -0.40 -9.35
CA THR A 162 0.16 1.05 -9.56
C THR A 162 0.03 1.82 -8.25
N GLU A 163 -1.08 1.65 -7.53
CA GLU A 163 -1.40 2.49 -6.37
C GLU A 163 -0.57 2.12 -5.15
N THR A 164 -0.24 0.84 -4.94
CA THR A 164 0.64 0.41 -3.85
C THR A 164 2.06 0.93 -4.05
N SER A 165 2.65 0.74 -5.24
CA SER A 165 4.01 1.18 -5.52
C SER A 165 4.14 2.70 -5.45
N LEU A 166 3.14 3.44 -5.97
CA LEU A 166 3.04 4.90 -5.83
C LEU A 166 3.10 5.32 -4.36
N THR A 167 2.24 4.71 -3.54
CA THR A 167 2.11 5.02 -2.11
C THR A 167 3.43 4.78 -1.38
N THR A 168 4.09 3.65 -1.65
CA THR A 168 5.40 3.32 -1.10
C THR A 168 6.46 4.37 -1.48
N ILE A 169 6.53 4.79 -2.75
CA ILE A 169 7.50 5.80 -3.21
C ILE A 169 7.24 7.15 -2.53
N ILE A 170 5.98 7.58 -2.44
CA ILE A 170 5.61 8.85 -1.80
C ILE A 170 6.04 8.84 -0.33
N TRP A 171 5.70 7.78 0.42
CA TRP A 171 6.05 7.69 1.83
C TRP A 171 7.56 7.57 2.05
N ALA A 172 8.28 6.80 1.23
CA ALA A 172 9.73 6.75 1.28
C ALA A 172 10.36 8.14 1.06
N MET A 173 9.90 8.89 0.06
CA MET A 173 10.38 10.26 -0.19
C MET A 173 10.04 11.23 0.95
N VAL A 174 8.84 11.15 1.51
CA VAL A 174 8.43 11.97 2.66
C VAL A 174 9.33 11.71 3.86
N GLU A 175 9.58 10.45 4.20
CA GLU A 175 10.38 10.11 5.36
C GLU A 175 11.87 10.43 5.15
N MET A 176 12.40 10.25 3.94
CA MET A 176 13.76 10.72 3.63
C MET A 176 13.86 12.24 3.76
N LEU A 177 12.90 13.02 3.23
CA LEU A 177 12.92 14.49 3.34
C LEU A 177 12.76 15.00 4.77
N LYS A 178 12.08 14.24 5.63
CA LYS A 178 12.02 14.49 7.08
C LYS A 178 13.33 14.13 7.81
N ASN A 179 14.17 13.29 7.21
CA ASN A 179 15.40 12.78 7.79
C ASN A 179 16.60 13.02 6.85
N PRO A 180 17.18 14.25 6.81
CA PRO A 180 18.22 14.61 5.85
C PRO A 180 19.40 13.65 5.81
N ARG A 181 19.80 13.09 6.96
CA ARG A 181 20.88 12.08 7.04
C ARG A 181 20.57 10.84 6.20
N ILE A 182 19.34 10.35 6.26
CA ILE A 182 18.89 9.18 5.51
C ILE A 182 18.82 9.51 4.03
N PHE A 183 18.23 10.67 3.68
CA PHE A 183 18.17 11.14 2.30
C PHE A 183 19.56 11.22 1.66
N THR A 184 20.51 11.89 2.33
CA THR A 184 21.88 12.03 1.83
C THR A 184 22.57 10.68 1.69
N LYS A 185 22.41 9.76 2.66
CA LYS A 185 23.03 8.41 2.58
C LYS A 185 22.46 7.59 1.42
N ALA A 186 21.14 7.58 1.23
CA ALA A 186 20.49 6.88 0.11
C ALA A 186 20.86 7.49 -1.24
N GLN A 187 20.88 8.82 -1.35
CA GLN A 187 21.23 9.50 -2.58
C GLN A 187 22.71 9.29 -2.95
N ALA A 188 23.62 9.33 -1.97
CA ALA A 188 25.03 9.05 -2.18
C ALA A 188 25.25 7.62 -2.69
N GLU A 189 24.62 6.62 -2.06
CA GLU A 189 24.71 5.22 -2.52
C GLU A 189 24.29 5.09 -4.00
N VAL A 190 23.14 5.66 -4.36
CA VAL A 190 22.62 5.58 -5.73
C VAL A 190 23.55 6.26 -6.73
N ARG A 191 24.05 7.45 -6.41
CA ARG A 191 24.96 8.19 -7.30
C ARG A 191 26.31 7.52 -7.44
N ASP A 192 26.85 6.97 -6.35
CA ASP A 192 28.13 6.25 -6.38
C ASP A 192 28.03 4.93 -7.14
N ALA A 193 26.93 4.17 -6.96
CA ALA A 193 26.72 2.90 -7.66
C ALA A 193 26.58 3.04 -9.19
N PHE A 194 26.12 4.20 -9.66
CA PHE A 194 25.81 4.42 -11.08
C PHE A 194 26.59 5.55 -11.75
N ARG A 195 27.59 6.14 -11.08
CA ARG A 195 28.39 7.27 -11.58
C ARG A 195 28.92 7.08 -13.00
N ASP A 196 29.42 5.88 -13.30
CA ASP A 196 30.04 5.56 -14.58
C ASP A 196 29.06 4.94 -15.60
N LYS A 197 27.76 4.89 -15.27
CA LYS A 197 26.73 4.34 -16.16
C LYS A 197 25.99 5.44 -16.90
N VAL A 198 25.88 5.29 -18.22
CA VAL A 198 25.05 6.17 -19.07
C VAL A 198 23.55 6.02 -18.73
N THR A 199 23.12 4.81 -18.36
CA THR A 199 21.76 4.49 -17.92
C THR A 199 21.77 3.20 -17.08
N PHE A 200 20.75 3.01 -16.26
CA PHE A 200 20.57 1.79 -15.46
C PHE A 200 19.12 1.30 -15.50
N ASN A 201 18.97 0.00 -15.30
CA ASN A 201 17.72 -0.73 -15.38
C ASN A 201 17.45 -1.52 -14.09
N ILE A 202 16.40 -2.33 -14.09
CA ILE A 202 15.95 -3.08 -12.91
C ILE A 202 16.96 -4.09 -12.38
N ASN A 203 17.82 -4.66 -13.22
CA ASN A 203 18.82 -5.62 -12.77
C ASN A 203 19.95 -4.92 -12.01
N ASP A 204 20.18 -3.64 -12.29
CA ASP A 204 21.26 -2.85 -11.68
C ASP A 204 20.91 -2.40 -10.25
N VAL A 205 19.62 -2.26 -9.91
CA VAL A 205 19.20 -1.78 -8.59
C VAL A 205 19.31 -2.84 -7.49
N GLU A 206 19.63 -4.08 -7.85
CA GLU A 206 19.89 -5.15 -6.88
C GLU A 206 21.08 -4.81 -5.96
N GLU A 207 22.03 -4.00 -6.42
CA GLU A 207 23.23 -3.62 -5.66
C GLU A 207 22.96 -2.52 -4.60
N LEU A 208 21.80 -1.86 -4.64
CA LEU A 208 21.46 -0.74 -3.75
C LEU A 208 21.00 -1.21 -2.37
N LYS A 209 21.97 -1.54 -1.51
CA LYS A 209 21.72 -2.16 -0.21
C LYS A 209 20.94 -1.22 0.71
N TYR A 210 21.36 0.02 0.86
CA TYR A 210 20.73 0.98 1.77
C TYR A 210 19.37 1.45 1.26
N LEU A 211 19.21 1.70 -0.04
CA LEU A 211 17.90 2.02 -0.62
C LEU A 211 16.85 0.93 -0.34
N LYS A 212 17.26 -0.35 -0.39
CA LYS A 212 16.41 -1.49 0.00
C LYS A 212 15.97 -1.41 1.46
N LEU A 213 16.84 -1.00 2.38
CA LEU A 213 16.48 -0.81 3.78
C LEU A 213 15.51 0.36 3.98
N VAL A 214 15.70 1.45 3.24
CA VAL A 214 14.79 2.61 3.27
C VAL A 214 13.38 2.19 2.84
N ILE A 215 13.26 1.41 1.76
CA ILE A 215 11.95 0.93 1.28
C ILE A 215 11.34 -0.07 2.24
N LYS A 216 12.14 -0.96 2.83
CA LYS A 216 11.67 -1.90 3.85
C LYS A 216 11.11 -1.18 5.08
N GLU A 217 11.79 -0.13 5.54
CA GLU A 217 11.30 0.71 6.64
C GLU A 217 10.07 1.53 6.27
N ALA A 218 9.98 2.02 5.03
CA ALA A 218 8.78 2.68 4.51
C ALA A 218 7.58 1.73 4.50
N LEU A 219 7.75 0.49 4.03
CA LEU A 219 6.69 -0.53 4.05
C LEU A 219 6.30 -0.94 5.48
N ARG A 220 7.21 -0.84 6.46
CA ARG A 220 6.91 -1.15 7.87
C ARG A 220 6.02 -0.06 8.48
N LEU A 221 6.40 1.21 8.30
CA LEU A 221 5.70 2.35 8.91
C LEU A 221 4.43 2.74 8.16
N HIS A 222 4.48 2.64 6.83
CA HIS A 222 3.44 3.09 5.92
C HIS A 222 3.05 1.97 4.94
N PRO A 223 2.61 0.79 5.43
CA PRO A 223 2.17 -0.29 4.56
C PRO A 223 0.97 0.20 3.72
N PRO A 224 1.04 0.14 2.37
CA PRO A 224 -0.04 0.64 1.54
C PRO A 224 -1.40 0.00 1.85
N ALA A 225 -1.44 -1.27 2.25
CA ALA A 225 -2.66 -1.96 2.67
C ALA A 225 -2.64 -2.30 4.17
N PRO A 226 -2.94 -1.36 5.08
CA PRO A 226 -2.70 -1.51 6.52
C PRO A 226 -3.56 -2.58 7.19
N LEU A 227 -4.68 -3.00 6.59
CA LEU A 227 -5.55 -4.09 7.07
C LEU A 227 -5.45 -5.37 6.21
N LEU A 228 -4.56 -5.39 5.22
CA LEU A 228 -4.52 -6.36 4.12
C LEU A 228 -5.86 -6.50 3.38
N ALA A 229 -5.87 -7.30 2.32
CA ALA A 229 -7.13 -7.78 1.75
C ALA A 229 -7.83 -8.70 2.77
N PRO A 230 -9.12 -8.48 3.09
CA PRO A 230 -9.83 -9.31 4.05
C PRO A 230 -9.82 -10.78 3.64
N ARG A 231 -9.67 -11.66 4.63
CA ARG A 231 -9.86 -13.11 4.49
C ARG A 231 -11.26 -13.49 4.92
N GLU A 232 -11.71 -14.68 4.53
CA GLU A 232 -12.98 -15.25 4.97
C GLU A 232 -12.76 -16.69 5.46
N CYS A 233 -13.30 -16.98 6.65
CA CYS A 233 -13.26 -18.29 7.28
C CYS A 233 -14.16 -19.28 6.51
N ARG A 234 -13.59 -20.39 6.02
CA ARG A 234 -14.31 -21.40 5.22
C ARG A 234 -14.85 -22.56 6.05
N GLU A 235 -14.25 -22.79 7.21
CA GLU A 235 -14.57 -23.87 8.13
C GLU A 235 -14.38 -23.38 9.56
N GLU A 236 -15.19 -23.89 10.49
CA GLU A 236 -15.09 -23.49 11.89
C GLU A 236 -13.68 -23.75 12.41
N THR A 237 -13.02 -22.69 12.89
CA THR A 237 -11.61 -22.73 13.26
C THR A 237 -11.39 -22.07 14.60
N CYS A 238 -10.56 -22.67 15.45
CA CYS A 238 -10.20 -22.09 16.74
C CYS A 238 -8.95 -21.22 16.61
N ILE A 239 -9.05 -19.94 16.96
CA ILE A 239 -7.91 -19.01 17.03
C ILE A 239 -7.76 -18.56 18.49
N ASN A 240 -6.59 -18.72 19.09
CA ASN A 240 -6.32 -18.37 20.48
C ASN A 240 -7.37 -18.91 21.49
N GLY A 241 -7.93 -20.09 21.24
CA GLY A 241 -8.98 -20.67 22.10
C GLY A 241 -10.40 -20.17 21.83
N TYR A 242 -10.60 -19.25 20.88
CA TYR A 242 -11.90 -18.75 20.45
C TYR A 242 -12.36 -19.41 19.15
N THR A 243 -13.59 -19.90 19.15
CA THR A 243 -14.23 -20.44 17.95
C THR A 243 -14.55 -19.32 16.98
N THR A 244 -14.03 -19.43 15.76
CA THR A 244 -14.30 -18.54 14.62
C THR A 244 -15.26 -19.26 13.66
N PRO A 245 -16.53 -18.84 13.59
CA PRO A 245 -17.52 -19.46 12.71
C PRO A 245 -17.19 -19.29 11.23
N VAL A 246 -17.75 -20.17 10.40
CA VAL A 246 -17.74 -20.05 8.93
C VAL A 246 -18.31 -18.69 8.50
N ASN A 247 -17.79 -18.15 7.40
CA ASN A 247 -18.11 -16.84 6.83
C ASN A 247 -17.67 -15.62 7.66
N THR A 248 -16.94 -15.82 8.76
CA THR A 248 -16.35 -14.71 9.51
C THR A 248 -15.25 -14.05 8.67
N LYS A 249 -15.36 -12.74 8.44
CA LYS A 249 -14.30 -11.95 7.78
C LYS A 249 -13.13 -11.77 8.74
N VAL A 250 -11.90 -11.87 8.26
CA VAL A 250 -10.69 -11.65 9.08
C VAL A 250 -9.85 -10.53 8.47
N MET A 251 -9.57 -9.52 9.29
CA MET A 251 -8.73 -8.38 8.95
C MET A 251 -7.44 -8.43 9.79
N VAL A 252 -6.29 -8.35 9.14
CA VAL A 252 -4.99 -8.36 9.83
C VAL A 252 -4.41 -6.96 9.77
N ASN A 253 -4.31 -6.30 10.91
CA ASN A 253 -3.83 -4.93 11.01
C ASN A 253 -2.30 -4.88 10.99
N VAL A 254 -1.71 -5.00 9.81
CA VAL A 254 -0.27 -5.03 9.62
C VAL A 254 0.41 -3.70 9.95
N TRP A 255 -0.33 -2.58 9.89
CA TRP A 255 0.18 -1.30 10.40
C TRP A 255 0.40 -1.32 11.91
N ALA A 256 -0.53 -1.93 12.66
CA ALA A 256 -0.37 -2.11 14.10
C ALA A 256 0.80 -3.06 14.42
N LEU A 257 0.98 -4.14 13.65
CA LEU A 257 2.10 -5.07 13.80
C LEU A 257 3.44 -4.39 13.53
N GLY A 258 3.52 -3.63 12.43
CA GLY A 258 4.69 -2.85 12.05
C GLY A 258 5.03 -1.75 13.06
N SER A 259 4.06 -1.30 13.86
CA SER A 259 4.24 -0.24 14.87
C SER A 259 4.26 -0.75 16.31
N ASP A 260 4.32 -2.06 16.52
CA ASP A 260 4.28 -2.66 17.86
C ASP A 260 5.63 -2.52 18.58
N PRO A 261 5.71 -1.79 19.72
CA PRO A 261 6.95 -1.63 20.48
C PRO A 261 7.48 -2.95 21.07
N LYS A 262 6.67 -4.02 21.11
CA LYS A 262 7.13 -5.36 21.50
C LYS A 262 8.18 -5.92 20.52
N HIS A 263 8.05 -5.58 19.24
CA HIS A 263 8.92 -6.09 18.16
C HIS A 263 9.88 -5.02 17.64
N TRP A 264 9.49 -3.74 17.72
CA TRP A 264 10.21 -2.63 17.11
C TRP A 264 10.68 -1.61 18.14
N ASN A 265 12.00 -1.55 18.39
CA ASN A 265 12.56 -0.47 19.20
C ASN A 265 12.32 0.88 18.49
N ASP A 266 11.85 1.87 19.25
CA ASP A 266 11.42 3.16 18.72
C ASP A 266 10.51 3.01 17.49
N ALA A 267 9.41 2.26 17.67
CA ALA A 267 8.57 1.76 16.58
C ALA A 267 8.01 2.85 15.65
N LYS A 268 7.86 4.10 16.12
CA LYS A 268 7.32 5.21 15.34
C LYS A 268 8.37 5.96 14.53
N SER A 269 9.65 5.77 14.84
CA SER A 269 10.74 6.43 14.14
C SER A 269 11.12 5.67 12.88
N PHE A 270 11.42 6.43 11.82
CA PHE A 270 11.91 5.91 10.55
C PHE A 270 13.41 5.65 10.63
N ILE A 271 13.79 4.39 10.83
CA ILE A 271 15.18 3.95 11.07
C ILE A 271 15.52 2.79 10.13
N PRO A 272 15.93 3.05 8.87
CA PRO A 272 16.34 2.00 7.91
C PRO A 272 17.43 1.08 8.46
N GLU A 273 18.36 1.62 9.24
CA GLU A 273 19.48 0.89 9.85
C GLU A 273 19.03 -0.29 10.73
N ARG A 274 17.77 -0.29 11.22
CA ARG A 274 17.24 -1.43 11.99
C ARG A 274 17.27 -2.74 11.21
N PHE A 275 17.36 -2.67 9.88
CA PHE A 275 17.42 -3.81 8.99
C PHE A 275 18.82 -4.21 8.52
N GLU A 276 19.90 -3.46 8.85
CA GLU A 276 21.27 -3.78 8.38
C GLU A 276 21.79 -5.12 8.91
N GLN A 277 21.39 -5.51 10.13
CA GLN A 277 21.81 -6.76 10.79
C GLN A 277 20.62 -7.58 11.28
N CYS A 278 19.44 -7.36 10.67
CA CYS A 278 18.21 -8.02 11.06
C CYS A 278 17.77 -9.02 9.99
N SER A 279 17.50 -10.25 10.39
CA SER A 279 17.00 -11.30 9.49
C SER A 279 15.52 -11.16 9.17
N VAL A 280 14.80 -10.23 9.82
CA VAL A 280 13.37 -10.00 9.58
C VAL A 280 13.16 -9.57 8.15
N ASP A 281 12.37 -10.30 7.36
CA ASP A 281 11.95 -9.90 6.02
C ASP A 281 10.42 -9.82 5.90
N PHE A 282 9.92 -9.56 4.69
CA PHE A 282 8.49 -9.55 4.36
C PHE A 282 8.12 -10.61 3.32
N LEU A 283 9.04 -11.54 3.03
CA LEU A 283 8.84 -12.64 2.07
C LEU A 283 8.19 -13.86 2.74
N GLY A 284 8.10 -13.84 4.07
CA GLY A 284 7.24 -14.71 4.87
C GLY A 284 7.92 -15.16 6.16
N ASN A 285 7.14 -15.74 7.07
CA ASN A 285 7.58 -16.26 8.38
C ASN A 285 7.95 -15.20 9.45
N ASN A 286 8.08 -13.93 9.10
CA ASN A 286 8.21 -12.81 10.04
C ASN A 286 6.88 -12.06 10.19
N PHE A 287 6.09 -12.44 11.19
CA PHE A 287 4.72 -11.93 11.37
C PHE A 287 4.66 -10.53 12.00
N GLU A 288 5.79 -10.01 12.43
CA GLU A 288 6.01 -8.62 12.84
C GLU A 288 6.13 -7.66 11.63
N HIS A 289 6.38 -8.17 10.42
CA HIS A 289 6.55 -7.37 9.20
C HIS A 289 5.84 -7.99 7.99
N LEU A 290 4.56 -7.62 7.78
CA LEU A 290 3.70 -8.24 6.77
C LEU A 290 3.10 -7.26 5.74
N PRO A 291 3.87 -6.35 5.12
CA PRO A 291 3.32 -5.39 4.14
C PRO A 291 2.67 -6.07 2.92
N PHE A 292 3.02 -7.33 2.64
CA PHE A 292 2.48 -8.14 1.53
C PHE A 292 1.61 -9.32 1.98
N GLY A 293 1.32 -9.43 3.28
CA GLY A 293 0.66 -10.59 3.89
C GLY A 293 1.53 -11.86 3.94
N ASP A 294 0.91 -13.00 4.21
CA ASP A 294 1.54 -14.34 4.22
C ASP A 294 0.52 -15.40 3.77
N GLY A 295 0.98 -16.64 3.61
CA GLY A 295 0.20 -17.81 3.27
C GLY A 295 -0.23 -17.87 1.82
N ARG A 296 -1.31 -18.61 1.54
CA ARG A 296 -1.85 -18.85 0.19
C ARG A 296 -2.31 -17.61 -0.57
N ARG A 297 -2.49 -16.49 0.12
CA ARG A 297 -2.87 -15.20 -0.49
C ARG A 297 -1.85 -14.12 -0.14
N ILE A 298 -0.59 -14.51 0.08
CA ILE A 298 0.53 -13.57 0.02
C ILE A 298 0.50 -12.87 -1.35
N CYS A 299 0.89 -11.60 -1.38
CA CYS A 299 0.87 -10.82 -2.61
C CYS A 299 1.61 -11.57 -3.74
N PRO A 300 0.94 -11.90 -4.85
CA PRO A 300 1.61 -12.59 -5.97
C PRO A 300 2.55 -11.64 -6.74
N GLY A 301 2.44 -10.33 -6.50
CA GLY A 301 3.18 -9.29 -7.20
C GLY A 301 4.38 -8.73 -6.43
N ILE A 302 4.89 -9.37 -5.37
CA ILE A 302 5.99 -8.80 -4.55
C ILE A 302 7.18 -8.37 -5.41
N SER A 303 7.73 -9.28 -6.22
CA SER A 303 8.89 -8.96 -7.07
C SER A 303 8.59 -7.85 -8.07
N PHE A 304 7.34 -7.79 -8.56
CA PHE A 304 6.91 -6.77 -9.49
C PHE A 304 6.73 -5.39 -8.82
N ASP A 305 6.11 -5.33 -7.65
CA ASP A 305 5.96 -4.11 -6.85
C ASP A 305 7.32 -3.55 -6.44
N LEU A 306 8.21 -4.40 -5.90
CA LEU A 306 9.56 -4.00 -5.55
C LEU A 306 10.33 -3.44 -6.75
N ALA A 307 10.20 -4.05 -7.93
CA ALA A 307 10.80 -3.52 -9.15
C ALA A 307 10.22 -2.16 -9.55
N ASN A 308 8.91 -1.99 -9.38
CA ASN A 308 8.17 -0.77 -9.66
C ASN A 308 8.35 0.31 -8.57
N VAL A 309 9.08 0.01 -7.49
CA VAL A 309 9.48 0.96 -6.43
C VAL A 309 10.98 1.28 -6.54
N TYR A 310 11.85 0.26 -6.56
CA TYR A 310 13.32 0.43 -6.54
C TYR A 310 13.82 1.26 -7.72
N LEU A 311 13.42 0.89 -8.95
CA LEU A 311 13.92 1.55 -10.16
C LEU A 311 13.49 3.02 -10.25
N PRO A 312 12.20 3.38 -10.12
CA PRO A 312 11.81 4.79 -10.09
C PRO A 312 12.49 5.57 -8.99
N LEU A 313 12.53 5.05 -7.76
CA LEU A 313 13.11 5.78 -6.64
C LEU A 313 14.62 6.02 -6.85
N ALA A 314 15.36 5.01 -7.32
CA ALA A 314 16.76 5.17 -7.69
C ALA A 314 16.95 6.22 -8.80
N LYS A 315 16.12 6.24 -9.85
CA LYS A 315 16.18 7.26 -10.90
C LYS A 315 15.94 8.68 -10.38
N LEU A 316 15.00 8.84 -9.45
CA LEU A 316 14.69 10.14 -8.85
C LEU A 316 15.85 10.64 -7.99
N LEU A 317 16.47 9.76 -7.19
CA LEU A 317 17.61 10.11 -6.34
C LEU A 317 18.87 10.39 -7.16
N TYR A 318 19.07 9.64 -8.26
CA TYR A 318 20.21 9.83 -9.15
C TYR A 318 20.13 11.19 -9.87
N HIS A 319 19.04 11.45 -10.59
CA HIS A 319 18.93 12.55 -11.55
C HIS A 319 18.55 13.90 -10.96
N PHE A 320 18.09 13.97 -9.70
CA PHE A 320 17.59 15.21 -9.12
C PHE A 320 18.00 15.38 -7.67
N ASP A 321 18.25 16.63 -7.30
CA ASP A 321 18.15 17.09 -5.92
C ASP A 321 16.71 17.51 -5.64
N TRP A 322 16.22 17.16 -4.45
CA TRP A 322 14.84 17.38 -4.04
C TRP A 322 14.78 18.29 -2.82
N LYS A 323 13.90 19.28 -2.87
CA LYS A 323 13.63 20.18 -1.74
C LYS A 323 12.13 20.37 -1.56
N LEU A 324 11.73 20.68 -0.33
CA LEU A 324 10.39 21.16 -0.05
C LEU A 324 10.17 22.55 -0.68
N PRO A 325 8.93 22.91 -1.06
CA PRO A 325 8.61 24.26 -1.49
C PRO A 325 9.00 25.31 -0.45
N THR A 326 9.33 26.51 -0.91
CA THR A 326 9.73 27.62 -0.04
C THR A 326 8.68 27.89 1.05
N GLY A 327 9.12 27.93 2.31
CA GLY A 327 8.25 28.17 3.46
C GLY A 327 7.59 26.93 4.06
N ILE A 328 7.86 25.73 3.53
CA ILE A 328 7.40 24.46 4.10
C ILE A 328 8.58 23.76 4.77
N GLU A 329 8.51 23.58 6.09
CA GLU A 329 9.48 22.77 6.84
C GLU A 329 9.04 21.31 6.88
N PRO A 330 9.96 20.35 7.13
CA PRO A 330 9.60 18.92 7.16
C PRO A 330 8.53 18.56 8.20
N ARG A 331 8.45 19.32 9.29
CA ARG A 331 7.41 19.16 10.34
C ARG A 331 6.03 19.62 9.90
N ASP A 332 5.95 20.46 8.86
CA ASP A 332 4.70 21.03 8.35
C ASP A 332 4.06 20.13 7.27
N LEU A 333 4.72 19.01 6.92
CA LEU A 333 4.18 18.05 5.96
C LEU A 333 2.90 17.41 6.49
N ASP A 334 1.82 17.56 5.71
CA ASP A 334 0.56 16.87 5.97
C ASP A 334 0.72 15.35 5.81
N LEU A 335 0.74 14.64 6.94
CA LEU A 335 0.79 13.17 7.01
C LEU A 335 -0.61 12.57 7.13
N THR A 336 -1.67 13.35 6.94
CA THR A 336 -3.03 12.84 6.97
C THR A 336 -3.22 11.81 5.86
N GLU A 337 -3.70 10.66 6.25
CA GLU A 337 -3.99 9.55 5.36
C GLU A 337 -5.41 9.66 4.80
N LEU A 338 -5.60 9.16 3.58
CA LEU A 338 -6.91 8.98 2.99
C LEU A 338 -7.45 7.60 3.37
N ASP A 339 -8.73 7.54 3.74
CA ASP A 339 -9.40 6.27 3.99
C ASP A 339 -9.51 5.44 2.70
N GLY A 340 -9.17 4.15 2.80
CA GLY A 340 -9.41 3.20 1.72
C GLY A 340 -8.72 1.85 1.93
N ILE A 341 -8.86 0.95 0.94
CA ILE A 341 -8.14 -0.34 0.91
C ILE A 341 -6.63 -0.08 0.80
N VAL A 342 -6.24 0.86 -0.07
CA VAL A 342 -4.88 1.41 -0.13
C VAL A 342 -4.88 2.77 0.55
N VAL A 343 -4.02 2.93 1.56
CA VAL A 343 -3.92 4.11 2.41
C VAL A 343 -2.68 4.89 2.03
N GLY A 344 -2.90 5.96 1.26
CA GLY A 344 -1.88 6.94 0.88
C GLY A 344 -2.12 8.30 1.52
N ARG A 345 -1.24 9.26 1.23
CA ARG A 345 -1.44 10.66 1.65
C ARG A 345 -2.72 11.24 1.04
N LYS A 346 -3.48 11.95 1.86
CA LYS A 346 -4.71 12.64 1.47
C LYS A 346 -4.46 13.77 0.46
N SER A 347 -3.36 14.47 0.63
CA SER A 347 -2.98 15.65 -0.17
C SER A 347 -1.87 15.29 -1.16
N ASP A 348 -1.93 15.87 -2.37
CA ASP A 348 -0.86 15.75 -3.35
C ASP A 348 0.47 16.28 -2.77
N PHE A 349 1.57 15.60 -3.07
CA PHE A 349 2.89 15.98 -2.62
C PHE A 349 3.58 16.84 -3.68
N TYR A 350 4.04 18.03 -3.28
CA TYR A 350 4.74 18.97 -4.15
C TYR A 350 6.19 19.11 -3.71
N LEU A 351 7.12 19.10 -4.67
CA LEU A 351 8.56 19.23 -4.43
C LEU A 351 9.20 20.15 -5.46
N ILE A 352 10.33 20.75 -5.11
CA ILE A 352 11.22 21.42 -6.05
C ILE A 352 12.25 20.39 -6.49
N ALA A 353 12.37 20.19 -7.81
CA ALA A 353 13.34 19.30 -8.43
C ALA A 353 14.43 20.12 -9.13
N THR A 354 15.69 19.91 -8.75
CA THR A 354 16.86 20.49 -9.42
C THR A 354 17.62 19.37 -10.13
N PRO A 355 17.78 19.40 -11.47
CA PRO A 355 18.55 18.39 -12.17
C PRO A 355 19.98 18.27 -11.62
N TYR A 356 20.44 17.04 -11.45
CA TYR A 356 21.81 16.70 -11.09
C TYR A 356 22.58 16.34 -12.36
N GLU A 357 23.67 17.06 -12.60
CA GLU A 357 24.63 16.77 -13.67
C GLU A 357 25.87 16.14 -13.00
N PRO A 358 26.14 14.84 -13.22
CA PRO A 358 27.20 14.10 -12.54
C PRO A 358 28.63 14.55 -12.83
#